data_AF-A0A7X0J545-F1
#
_entry.id   AF-A0A7X0J545-F1
#
_cell.length_a   1.000
_cell.length_b   1.000
_cell.length_c   1.000
_cell.angle_alpha   90.00
_cell.angle_beta   90.00
_cell.angle_gamma   90.00
#
_symmetry.space_group_name_H-M   'P 1'
#
loop_
_entity.id
_entity.type
_entity.pdbx_description
1 polymer ?
#
loop_
_entity_poly.entity_id
_entity_poly.type
_entity_poly.pdbx_seq_one_letter_code
_entity_poly.pdbx_strand_id
1 'polypeptide(L)'
;MPLYYINRSGANHYLSITYNTLTNDLQSDEVKLKRYFYALRSLLAGLWIVEKQDLPPMEFHILLDLVTDFSVRQDINELMEIKKTADEKTRIPKRKTLNDWLAHTMENCKEKIAGLSAEKQQAEELNLIFRKYLLS
;
A
#
# COMPACT_ATOMS: atom_id res chain seq x y z
N MET A 1 -24.25 -2.53 -7.92
CA MET A 1 -22.86 -2.58 -8.42
C MET A 1 -22.03 -3.32 -7.37
N PRO A 2 -21.46 -4.52 -7.63
CA PRO A 2 -20.81 -5.27 -6.57
C PRO A 2 -19.43 -4.67 -6.28
N LEU A 3 -19.27 -4.08 -5.08
CA LEU A 3 -18.03 -3.51 -4.52
C LEU A 3 -16.83 -4.48 -4.51
N TYR A 4 -17.07 -5.78 -4.71
CA TYR A 4 -16.11 -6.85 -4.47
C TYR A 4 -14.99 -7.00 -5.51
N TYR A 5 -15.16 -6.50 -6.74
CA TYR A 5 -14.11 -6.60 -7.76
C TYR A 5 -12.97 -5.60 -7.55
N ILE A 6 -13.19 -4.56 -6.72
CA ILE A 6 -12.30 -3.41 -6.57
C ILE A 6 -11.10 -3.71 -5.65
N ASN A 7 -11.21 -4.69 -4.74
CA ASN A 7 -10.24 -4.85 -3.65
C ASN A 7 -8.86 -5.39 -4.10
N ARG A 8 -8.79 -6.51 -4.82
CA ARG A 8 -7.47 -7.11 -5.16
C ARG A 8 -6.76 -6.41 -6.30
N SER A 9 -7.50 -6.11 -7.37
CA SER A 9 -6.94 -5.40 -8.53
C SER A 9 -6.54 -3.97 -8.15
N GLY A 10 -7.35 -3.29 -7.33
CA GLY A 10 -7.03 -1.97 -6.79
C GLY A 10 -5.79 -1.99 -5.91
N ALA A 11 -5.71 -2.91 -4.94
CA ALA A 11 -4.52 -3.03 -4.09
C ALA A 11 -3.25 -3.30 -4.92
N ASN A 12 -3.28 -4.26 -5.85
CA ASN A 12 -2.13 -4.54 -6.72
C ASN A 12 -1.74 -3.33 -7.58
N HIS A 13 -2.71 -2.59 -8.11
CA HIS A 13 -2.45 -1.37 -8.87
C HIS A 13 -1.66 -0.34 -8.04
N TYR A 14 -2.11 -0.07 -6.80
CA TYR A 14 -1.40 0.82 -5.90
C TYR A 14 0.00 0.32 -5.53
N LEU A 15 0.15 -0.97 -5.26
CA LEU A 15 1.46 -1.56 -4.94
C LEU A 15 2.44 -1.48 -6.13
N SER A 16 1.97 -1.66 -7.36
CA SER A 16 2.79 -1.47 -8.57
C SER A 16 3.24 -0.02 -8.73
N ILE A 17 2.39 0.97 -8.40
CA ILE A 17 2.77 2.39 -8.41
C ILE A 17 3.86 2.66 -7.36
N THR A 18 3.69 2.15 -6.15
CA THR A 18 4.71 2.25 -5.09
C THR A 18 6.02 1.64 -5.54
N TYR A 19 5.99 0.42 -6.09
CA TYR A 19 7.17 -0.28 -6.60
C TYR A 19 7.91 0.56 -7.63
N ASN A 20 7.20 1.04 -8.66
CA ASN A 20 7.79 1.85 -9.71
C ASN A 20 8.39 3.15 -9.17
N THR A 21 7.76 3.76 -8.18
CA THR A 21 8.29 4.99 -7.55
C THR A 21 9.54 4.67 -6.73
N LEU A 22 9.55 3.57 -5.99
CA LEU A 22 10.69 3.14 -5.20
C LEU A 22 11.90 2.82 -6.09
N THR A 23 11.70 2.07 -7.18
CA THR A 23 12.77 1.62 -8.08
C THR A 23 13.27 2.70 -9.05
N ASN A 24 12.43 3.63 -9.48
CA ASN A 24 12.82 4.64 -10.46
C ASN A 24 13.14 6.00 -9.85
N ASP A 25 12.41 6.42 -8.81
CA ASP A 25 12.49 7.78 -8.27
C ASP A 25 13.21 7.89 -6.93
N LEU A 26 13.31 6.80 -6.14
CA LEU A 26 13.86 6.82 -4.77
C LEU A 26 15.24 6.14 -4.62
N GLN A 27 15.96 5.90 -5.72
CA GLN A 27 17.26 5.21 -5.71
C GLN A 27 18.47 6.13 -5.48
N SER A 28 18.40 7.37 -5.99
CA SER A 28 19.49 8.34 -5.88
C SER A 28 19.74 8.77 -4.42
N ASP A 29 20.91 9.33 -4.14
CA ASP A 29 21.23 9.85 -2.80
C ASP A 29 20.36 11.06 -2.44
N GLU A 30 19.95 11.84 -3.44
CA GLU A 30 18.99 12.93 -3.30
C GLU A 30 17.74 12.71 -4.15
N VAL A 31 16.60 12.67 -3.49
CA VAL A 31 15.31 12.33 -4.11
C VAL A 31 14.31 13.45 -3.91
N LYS A 32 13.38 13.61 -4.85
CA LYS A 32 12.35 14.64 -4.76
C LYS A 32 11.39 14.32 -3.63
N LEU A 33 11.14 15.29 -2.74
CA LEU A 33 10.22 15.12 -1.61
C LEU A 33 8.82 14.67 -2.06
N LYS A 34 8.32 15.22 -3.17
CA LYS A 34 7.02 14.84 -3.77
C LYS A 34 6.92 13.35 -4.10
N ARG A 35 8.03 12.69 -4.46
CA ARG A 35 8.05 11.26 -4.81
C ARG A 35 7.87 10.38 -3.59
N TYR A 36 8.44 10.77 -2.44
CA TYR A 36 8.15 10.08 -1.18
C TYR A 36 6.66 10.10 -0.86
N PHE A 37 6.02 11.28 -0.94
CA PHE A 37 4.59 11.38 -0.68
C PHE A 37 3.71 10.62 -1.67
N TYR A 38 4.17 10.44 -2.91
CA TYR A 38 3.48 9.64 -3.91
C TYR A 38 3.60 8.14 -3.61
N ALA A 39 4.80 7.66 -3.25
CA ALA A 39 5.02 6.29 -2.82
C ALA A 39 4.25 5.96 -1.52
N LEU A 40 4.31 6.85 -0.52
CA LEU A 40 3.59 6.68 0.75
C LEU A 40 2.08 6.64 0.55
N ARG A 41 1.50 7.56 -0.23
CA ARG A 41 0.06 7.55 -0.53
C ARG A 41 -0.36 6.26 -1.20
N SER A 42 0.38 5.85 -2.23
CA SER A 42 0.06 4.64 -3.00
C SER A 42 0.15 3.41 -2.11
N LEU A 43 1.23 3.27 -1.34
CA LEU A 43 1.41 2.13 -0.44
C LEU A 43 0.30 2.05 0.62
N LEU A 44 0.03 3.16 1.30
CA LEU A 44 -0.98 3.18 2.36
C LEU A 44 -2.39 2.97 1.82
N ALA A 45 -2.69 3.46 0.62
CA ALA A 45 -3.94 3.15 -0.07
C ALA A 45 -4.07 1.65 -0.37
N GLY A 46 -2.99 1.04 -0.88
CA GLY A 46 -2.94 -0.41 -1.08
C GLY A 46 -3.11 -1.19 0.22
N LEU A 47 -2.40 -0.79 1.28
CA LEU A 47 -2.49 -1.39 2.61
C LEU A 47 -3.90 -1.25 3.20
N TRP A 48 -4.54 -0.10 3.06
CA TRP A 48 -5.92 0.11 3.50
C TRP A 48 -6.88 -0.88 2.85
N ILE A 49 -6.78 -1.06 1.53
CA ILE A 49 -7.62 -2.01 0.81
C ILE A 49 -7.36 -3.46 1.28
N VAL A 50 -6.10 -3.80 1.58
CA VAL A 50 -5.75 -5.13 2.09
C VAL A 50 -6.29 -5.37 3.50
N GLU A 51 -6.15 -4.40 4.40
CA GLU A 51 -6.54 -4.53 5.82
C GLU A 51 -8.03 -4.34 6.07
N LYS A 52 -8.65 -3.37 5.37
CA LYS A 52 -10.04 -2.94 5.60
C LYS A 52 -11.00 -3.45 4.54
N GLN A 53 -10.50 -3.96 3.41
CA GLN A 53 -11.32 -4.40 2.26
C GLN A 53 -12.30 -3.32 1.77
N ASP A 54 -11.88 -2.06 1.90
CA ASP A 54 -12.68 -0.88 1.59
C ASP A 54 -11.86 0.14 0.80
N LEU A 55 -12.54 1.14 0.24
CA LEU A 55 -11.92 2.23 -0.49
C LEU A 55 -11.03 3.07 0.44
N PRO A 56 -9.80 3.39 0.01
CA PRO A 56 -8.90 4.20 0.82
C PRO A 56 -9.40 5.65 0.89
N PRO A 57 -9.31 6.30 2.07
CA PRO A 57 -9.62 7.72 2.19
C PRO A 57 -8.61 8.57 1.42
N MET A 58 -9.06 9.72 0.90
CA MET A 58 -8.17 10.69 0.25
C MET A 58 -7.25 11.41 1.25
N GLU A 59 -7.66 11.45 2.51
CA GLU A 59 -6.96 12.14 3.59
C GLU A 59 -5.73 11.35 4.04
N PHE A 60 -4.55 11.92 3.79
CA PHE A 60 -3.28 11.26 4.09
C PHE A 60 -3.10 10.99 5.58
N HIS A 61 -3.61 11.85 6.47
CA HIS A 61 -3.46 11.61 7.91
C HIS A 61 -4.22 10.37 8.38
N ILE A 62 -5.39 10.06 7.78
CA ILE A 62 -6.14 8.85 8.10
C ILE A 62 -5.34 7.62 7.67
N LEU A 63 -4.70 7.69 6.51
CA LEU A 63 -3.83 6.63 6.02
C LEU A 63 -2.61 6.40 6.94
N LEU A 64 -2.11 7.45 7.61
CA LEU A 64 -0.98 7.31 8.55
C LEU A 64 -1.31 6.49 9.77
N ASP A 65 -2.59 6.35 10.15
CA ASP A 65 -2.99 5.53 11.30
C ASP A 65 -2.71 4.04 11.11
N LEU A 66 -2.46 3.60 9.87
CA LEU A 66 -1.97 2.26 9.55
C LEU A 66 -0.47 2.07 9.85
N VAL A 67 0.29 3.15 10.04
CA VAL A 67 1.72 3.10 10.35
C VAL A 67 1.90 2.96 11.86
N THR A 68 2.22 1.74 12.30
CA THR A 68 2.45 1.39 13.71
C THR A 68 3.89 1.57 14.14
N ASP A 69 4.84 1.60 13.21
CA ASP A 69 6.27 1.79 13.50
C ASP A 69 6.54 3.26 13.85
N PHE A 70 7.03 3.49 15.07
CA PHE A 70 7.32 4.83 15.58
C PHE A 70 8.41 5.56 14.80
N SER A 71 9.48 4.86 14.40
CA SER A 71 10.59 5.45 13.65
C SER A 71 10.13 5.91 12.27
N VAL A 72 9.31 5.08 11.61
CA VAL A 72 8.72 5.41 10.31
C VAL A 72 7.73 6.57 10.44
N ARG A 73 6.89 6.56 11.48
CA ARG A 73 5.94 7.65 11.75
C ARG A 73 6.69 8.97 11.98
N GLN A 74 7.78 8.95 12.73
CA GLN A 74 8.63 10.13 12.97
C GLN A 74 9.24 10.62 11.65
N ASP A 75 9.82 9.72 10.85
CA ASP A 75 10.37 10.07 9.54
C ASP A 75 9.33 10.75 8.64
N ILE A 76 8.11 10.21 8.58
CA ILE A 76 7.02 10.79 7.79
C ILE A 76 6.61 12.17 8.33
N ASN A 77 6.53 12.34 9.65
CA ASN A 77 6.20 13.63 10.25
C ASN A 77 7.28 14.68 9.91
N GLU A 78 8.55 14.32 9.96
CA GLU A 78 9.63 15.21 9.53
C GLU A 78 9.51 15.57 8.04
N LEU A 79 9.18 14.60 7.18
CA LEU A 79 8.90 14.89 5.76
C LEU A 79 7.72 15.85 5.59
N MET A 80 6.69 15.74 6.43
CA MET A 80 5.54 16.64 6.42
C MET A 80 5.90 18.07 6.86
N GLU A 81 6.76 18.22 7.87
CA GLU A 81 7.26 19.53 8.27
C GLU A 81 8.08 20.18 7.15
N ILE A 82 9.01 19.43 6.54
CA ILE A 82 9.78 19.93 5.38
C ILE A 82 8.83 20.33 4.25
N LYS A 83 7.75 19.56 4.01
CA LYS A 83 6.77 19.84 2.97
C LYS A 83 6.09 21.20 3.13
N LYS A 84 5.91 21.70 4.36
CA LYS A 84 5.24 23.00 4.61
C LYS A 84 5.99 24.18 3.99
N THR A 85 7.31 24.10 3.91
CA THR A 85 8.18 25.17 3.38
C THR A 85 8.87 24.77 2.08
N ALA A 86 8.66 23.55 1.60
CA ALA A 86 9.27 23.01 0.40
C ALA A 86 8.52 23.42 -0.87
N ASP A 87 9.28 23.65 -1.93
CA ASP A 87 8.76 23.81 -3.29
C ASP A 87 8.67 22.45 -4.00
N GLU A 88 8.03 22.38 -5.18
CA GLU A 88 7.95 21.14 -5.96
C GLU A 88 9.32 20.56 -6.35
N LYS A 89 10.35 21.41 -6.39
CA LYS A 89 11.72 21.01 -6.74
C LYS A 89 12.57 20.56 -5.54
N THR A 90 12.05 20.64 -4.31
CA THR A 90 12.82 20.28 -3.12
C THR A 90 13.28 18.82 -3.18
N ARG A 91 14.60 18.67 -3.05
CA ARG A 91 15.28 17.39 -2.91
C ARG A 91 15.70 17.21 -1.46
N ILE A 92 15.63 15.97 -1.01
CA ILE A 92 16.05 15.58 0.33
C ILE A 92 16.96 14.35 0.23
N PRO A 93 17.86 14.16 1.22
CA PRO A 93 18.62 12.94 1.30
C PRO A 93 17.68 11.74 1.43
N LYS A 94 18.02 10.65 0.75
CA LYS A 94 17.31 9.38 0.82
C LYS A 94 17.25 8.90 2.27
N ARG A 95 16.04 8.66 2.76
CA ARG A 95 15.81 8.04 4.07
C ARG A 95 15.75 6.54 3.91
N LYS A 96 16.85 5.87 4.26
CA LYS A 96 16.96 4.40 4.15
C LYS A 96 15.86 3.69 4.94
N THR A 97 15.58 4.14 6.17
CA THR A 97 14.52 3.59 7.02
C THR A 97 13.15 3.59 6.32
N LEU A 98 12.78 4.71 5.68
CA LEU A 98 11.53 4.77 4.91
C LEU A 98 11.54 3.87 3.68
N ASN A 99 12.65 3.83 2.94
CA ASN A 99 12.75 2.99 1.74
C ASN A 99 12.62 1.50 2.10
N ASP A 100 13.31 1.07 3.16
CA ASP A 100 13.26 -0.31 3.64
C ASP A 100 11.86 -0.66 4.14
N TRP A 101 11.21 0.25 4.87
CA TRP A 101 9.83 0.08 5.30
C TRP A 101 8.83 0.03 4.14
N LEU A 102 8.99 0.88 3.12
CA LEU A 102 8.16 0.86 1.90
C LEU A 102 8.28 -0.49 1.19
N ALA A 103 9.50 -1.01 1.04
CA ALA A 103 9.76 -2.31 0.42
C ALA A 103 9.12 -3.45 1.20
N HIS A 104 9.39 -3.54 2.50
CA HIS A 104 8.90 -4.60 3.38
C HIS A 104 7.37 -4.59 3.48
N THR A 105 6.76 -3.42 3.68
CA THR A 105 5.29 -3.30 3.78
C THR A 105 4.62 -3.66 2.45
N MET A 106 5.23 -3.31 1.31
CA MET A 106 4.73 -3.71 0.00
C MET A 106 4.77 -5.23 -0.18
N GLU A 107 5.85 -5.89 0.23
CA GLU A 107 5.99 -7.34 0.19
C GLU A 107 4.93 -8.02 1.07
N ASN A 108 4.77 -7.57 2.32
CA ASN A 108 3.73 -8.06 3.21
C ASN A 108 2.32 -7.90 2.62
N CYS A 109 2.05 -6.78 1.94
CA CYS A 109 0.77 -6.60 1.25
C CYS A 109 0.58 -7.61 0.12
N LYS A 110 1.62 -7.89 -0.67
CA LYS A 110 1.55 -8.89 -1.74
C LYS A 110 1.28 -10.29 -1.19
N GLU A 111 1.95 -10.66 -0.09
CA GLU A 111 1.71 -11.93 0.59
C GLU A 111 0.28 -12.05 1.09
N LYS A 112 -0.25 -11.01 1.75
CA LYS A 112 -1.66 -10.97 2.19
C LYS A 112 -2.64 -11.10 1.02
N ILE A 113 -2.38 -10.40 -0.10
CA ILE A 113 -3.21 -10.51 -1.32
C ILE A 113 -3.15 -11.91 -1.93
N ALA A 114 -2.01 -12.59 -1.84
CA ALA A 114 -1.84 -13.97 -2.30
C ALA A 114 -2.59 -14.95 -1.38
N GLY A 115 -2.49 -14.78 -0.05
CA GLY A 115 -3.23 -15.57 0.95
C GLY A 115 -4.75 -15.50 0.77
N LEU A 116 -5.28 -14.29 0.56
CA LEU A 116 -6.71 -14.09 0.25
C LEU A 116 -7.18 -14.83 -1.02
N SER A 117 -6.27 -15.14 -1.96
CA SER A 117 -6.58 -15.95 -3.14
C SER A 117 -6.78 -17.42 -2.80
N ALA A 118 -5.89 -17.96 -1.96
CA ALA A 118 -5.86 -19.38 -1.64
C ALA A 118 -7.08 -19.78 -0.81
N GLU A 119 -7.46 -18.95 0.16
CA GLU A 119 -8.66 -19.15 0.97
C GLU A 119 -9.94 -19.10 0.13
N LYS A 120 -10.02 -18.17 -0.82
CA LYS A 120 -11.18 -18.07 -1.72
C LYS A 120 -11.29 -19.27 -2.64
N GLN A 121 -10.18 -19.75 -3.21
CA GLN A 121 -10.19 -20.90 -4.10
C GLN A 121 -10.67 -22.16 -3.38
N GLN A 122 -10.23 -22.36 -2.14
CA GLN A 122 -10.69 -23.47 -1.30
C GLN A 122 -12.18 -23.34 -0.93
N ALA A 123 -12.65 -22.13 -0.63
CA ALA A 123 -14.07 -21.88 -0.34
C ALA A 123 -14.98 -22.07 -1.57
N GLU A 124 -14.53 -21.70 -2.77
CA GLU A 124 -15.27 -21.93 -4.03
C GLU A 124 -15.32 -23.41 -4.39
N GLU A 125 -14.23 -24.16 -4.22
CA GLU A 125 -14.20 -25.62 -4.40
C GLU A 125 -15.16 -26.34 -3.44
N LEU A 126 -15.17 -25.94 -2.16
CA LEU A 126 -16.07 -26.50 -1.17
C LEU A 126 -17.55 -26.20 -1.51
N ASN A 127 -17.86 -24.98 -1.94
CA ASN A 127 -19.21 -24.60 -2.38
C ASN A 127 -19.67 -25.40 -3.62
N LEU A 128 -18.78 -25.72 -4.56
CA LEU A 128 -19.10 -26.56 -5.71
C LEU A 128 -19.50 -27.97 -5.29
N ILE A 129 -18.82 -28.54 -4.27
CA ILE A 129 -19.19 -29.84 -3.69
C ILE A 129 -20.57 -29.75 -3.02
N PHE A 130 -20.80 -28.76 -2.16
CA PHE A 130 -22.09 -28.58 -1.47
C PHE A 130 -23.26 -28.42 -2.45
N ARG A 131 -23.08 -27.67 -3.55
CA ARG A 131 -24.11 -27.51 -4.59
C ARG A 131 -24.41 -28.79 -5.35
N LYS A 132 -23.42 -29.67 -5.52
CA LYS A 132 -23.59 -30.96 -6.20
C LYS A 132 -24.43 -31.94 -5.37
N TYR A 133 -24.37 -31.84 -4.04
CA TYR A 133 -25.12 -32.71 -3.13
C TYR A 133 -26.53 -32.21 -2.77
N LEU A 134 -26.85 -30.92 -3.00
CA LEU A 134 -28.20 -30.36 -2.77
C LEU A 134 -29.15 -30.49 -3.98
N LEU A 135 -28.64 -30.95 -5.13
CA LEU A 135 -29.41 -31.17 -6.37
C LEU A 135 -29.41 -32.65 -6.81
N SER A 136 -29.04 -33.57 -5.91
CA SER A 136 -29.16 -35.03 -6.07
C SER A 136 -30.20 -35.56 -5.09
#